data_AF-A0A8A4TWI6-F1
#
_entry.id   AF-A0A8A4TWI6-F1
#
_cell.length_a   1.000
_cell.length_b   1.000
_cell.length_c   1.000
_cell.angle_alpha   90.00
_cell.angle_beta   90.00
_cell.angle_gamma   90.00
#
_symmetry.space_group_name_H-M   'P 1'
#
loop_
_entity.id
_entity.type
_entity.pdbx_description
1 polymer ?
#
loop_
_entity_poly.entity_id
_entity_poly.type
_entity_poly.pdbx_seq_one_letter_code
_entity_poly.pdbx_strand_id
1 'polypeptide(L)'
;MKLVLSRKGFDSSAGGCANPILPDGSLWPLPIPDEDSPFRYGQLQRNGIGLADLLADLTRGRVAASMGAHLDPDLERDDLTERTDPHWQPTFGQQGAALGHLFKQGISPGDLFLFYGWFREIETTHSGWRFRKSAEDRHILFGWFQIDRWLDMSRTQNRNRWQARHPHAHGTRANPNVLFLAPKRLRLGGERTRFPGAGSFSGITPGQVLTEPGGARGDWLLPSWFHPEGRASVLSYHADPKRWRQAPEGTRLRNVNRGQEFVLDLDHYPEAHDWLHQLFTAAKATPAHDSEKSIPFPCE
;
A
#
# COMPACT_ATOMS: atom_id res chain seq x y z
N MET A 1 -11.86 -12.06 -10.64
CA MET A 1 -11.18 -10.85 -10.07
C MET A 1 -9.75 -11.23 -9.74
N LYS A 2 -8.77 -10.35 -9.92
CA LYS A 2 -7.38 -10.60 -9.49
C LYS A 2 -7.05 -9.88 -8.19
N LEU A 3 -6.30 -10.56 -7.33
CA LEU A 3 -5.66 -10.00 -6.16
C LEU A 3 -4.20 -9.70 -6.48
N VAL A 4 -3.73 -8.51 -6.13
CA VAL A 4 -2.35 -8.11 -6.28
C VAL A 4 -1.75 -7.77 -4.92
N LEU A 5 -0.76 -8.54 -4.46
CA LEU A 5 0.07 -8.16 -3.32
C LEU A 5 1.17 -7.24 -3.82
N SER A 6 1.13 -5.98 -3.39
CA SER A 6 1.99 -4.91 -3.92
C SER A 6 2.91 -4.36 -2.84
N ARG A 7 4.22 -4.51 -3.03
CA ARG A 7 5.22 -4.02 -2.07
C ARG A 7 5.39 -2.51 -2.20
N LYS A 8 5.22 -1.79 -1.10
CA LYS A 8 5.35 -0.33 -1.02
C LYS A 8 6.08 0.11 0.24
N GLY A 9 6.45 1.39 0.24
CA GLY A 9 7.16 2.04 1.34
C GLY A 9 8.67 1.81 1.30
N PHE A 10 9.35 2.29 2.35
CA PHE A 10 10.79 2.07 2.51
C PHE A 10 11.12 0.58 2.56
N ASP A 11 12.28 0.23 1.98
CA ASP A 11 12.92 -1.06 2.14
C ASP A 11 14.45 -0.92 2.31
N SER A 12 15.18 -2.04 2.28
CA SER A 12 16.63 -2.02 2.41
C SER A 12 17.34 -1.29 1.26
N SER A 13 16.71 -1.20 0.09
CA SER A 13 17.24 -0.53 -1.10
C SER A 13 16.73 0.90 -1.27
N ALA A 14 15.46 1.16 -0.93
CA ALA A 14 14.82 2.46 -1.04
C ALA A 14 14.55 3.01 0.37
N GLY A 15 15.29 4.06 0.77
CA GLY A 15 15.22 4.66 2.12
C GLY A 15 16.12 3.98 3.16
N GLY A 16 16.27 2.66 3.09
CA GLY A 16 17.29 1.91 3.84
C GLY A 16 16.91 1.56 5.29
N CYS A 17 15.62 1.56 5.63
CA CYS A 17 15.13 1.08 6.93
C CYS A 17 13.70 0.53 6.82
N ALA A 18 13.18 -0.02 7.92
CA ALA A 18 11.78 -0.40 8.02
C ALA A 18 10.87 0.83 8.06
N ASN A 19 9.59 0.61 7.78
CA ASN A 19 8.50 1.51 8.04
C ASN A 19 8.10 1.39 9.53
N PRO A 20 7.81 2.49 10.25
CA PRO A 20 7.55 2.42 11.68
C PRO A 20 6.14 1.88 11.96
N ILE A 21 6.07 1.08 13.03
CA ILE A 21 4.83 0.83 13.77
C ILE A 21 4.89 1.73 15.00
N LEU A 22 3.98 2.70 15.07
CA LEU A 22 3.91 3.66 16.16
C LEU A 22 3.47 2.98 17.47
N PRO A 23 3.72 3.58 18.65
CA PRO A 23 3.34 2.99 19.94
C PRO A 23 1.84 2.72 20.10
N ASP A 24 0.98 3.44 19.37
CA ASP A 24 -0.46 3.23 19.33
C ASP A 24 -0.89 2.08 18.39
N GLY A 25 0.07 1.42 17.72
CA GLY A 25 -0.16 0.35 16.76
C GLY A 25 -0.41 0.82 15.33
N SER A 26 -0.41 2.13 15.07
CA SER A 26 -0.60 2.68 13.72
C SER A 26 0.59 2.32 12.82
N LEU A 27 0.28 1.86 11.60
CA LEU A 27 1.26 1.63 10.55
C LEU A 27 1.51 2.94 9.80
N TRP A 28 2.77 3.29 9.57
CA TRP A 28 3.11 4.40 8.69
C TRP A 28 4.01 3.94 7.53
N PRO A 29 3.45 3.62 6.36
CA PRO A 29 4.25 3.34 5.16
C PRO A 29 4.97 4.63 4.71
N LEU A 30 6.30 4.60 4.68
CA LEU A 30 7.15 5.73 4.35
C LEU A 30 7.31 5.86 2.83
N PRO A 31 6.90 6.98 2.20
CA PRO A 31 7.15 7.25 0.78
C PRO A 31 8.64 7.14 0.44
N ILE A 32 9.03 6.44 -0.62
CA ILE A 32 10.46 6.27 -0.99
C ILE A 32 11.11 7.60 -1.41
N PRO A 33 12.45 7.77 -1.28
CA PRO A 33 13.11 8.99 -1.75
C PRO A 33 13.00 9.14 -3.27
N ASP A 34 12.67 10.35 -3.72
CA ASP A 34 12.52 10.69 -5.15
C ASP A 34 12.74 12.19 -5.35
N GLU A 35 13.92 12.56 -5.86
CA GLU A 35 14.34 13.95 -6.01
C GLU A 35 13.41 14.76 -6.94
N ASP A 36 12.83 14.08 -7.93
CA ASP A 36 11.91 14.67 -8.89
C ASP A 36 10.48 14.81 -8.36
N SER A 37 10.17 14.26 -7.18
CA SER A 37 8.84 14.38 -6.59
C SER A 37 8.49 15.85 -6.36
N PRO A 38 7.24 16.28 -6.55
CA PRO A 38 6.79 17.62 -6.17
C PRO A 38 6.54 17.76 -4.67
N PHE A 39 6.59 16.65 -3.92
CA PHE A 39 6.40 16.62 -2.48
C PHE A 39 7.74 16.49 -1.76
N ARG A 40 7.80 17.03 -0.54
CA ARG A 40 8.94 16.98 0.36
C ARG A 40 8.56 16.30 1.67
N TYR A 41 9.50 15.63 2.33
CA TYR A 41 9.22 14.96 3.61
C TYR A 41 8.71 15.93 4.69
N GLY A 42 9.15 17.19 4.68
CA GLY A 42 8.67 18.23 5.60
C GLY A 42 7.19 18.62 5.40
N GLN A 43 6.56 18.19 4.31
CA GLN A 43 5.14 18.43 4.01
C GLN A 43 4.26 17.23 4.41
N LEU A 44 4.87 16.14 4.86
CA LEU A 44 4.17 14.90 5.18
C LEU A 44 3.95 14.78 6.68
N GLN A 45 2.78 14.27 7.06
CA GLN A 45 2.42 14.02 8.45
C GLN A 45 1.51 12.81 8.59
N ARG A 46 1.36 12.30 9.81
CA ARG A 46 0.31 11.34 10.14
C ARG A 46 -0.08 11.51 11.60
N ASN A 47 -1.37 11.59 11.87
CA ASN A 47 -1.91 11.79 13.23
C ASN A 47 -1.26 12.98 13.96
N GLY A 48 -0.96 14.07 13.26
CA GLY A 48 -0.30 15.26 13.81
C GLY A 48 1.21 15.13 14.06
N ILE A 49 1.81 13.97 13.79
CA ILE A 49 3.27 13.78 13.83
C ILE A 49 3.82 14.18 12.47
N GLY A 50 4.77 15.12 12.44
CA GLY A 50 5.52 15.47 11.23
C GLY A 50 6.48 14.36 10.82
N LEU A 51 6.46 13.96 9.54
CA LEU A 51 7.25 12.82 9.09
C LEU A 51 8.77 13.11 9.11
N ALA A 52 9.17 14.35 8.84
CA ALA A 52 10.57 14.72 8.76
C ALA A 52 11.33 14.51 10.07
N ASP A 53 10.75 14.88 11.22
CA ASP A 53 11.39 14.73 12.53
C ASP A 53 11.56 13.26 12.89
N LEU A 54 10.50 12.46 12.66
CA LEU A 54 10.54 11.03 12.85
C LEU A 54 11.61 10.37 11.95
N LEU A 55 11.72 10.78 10.69
CA LEU A 55 12.72 10.24 9.77
C LEU A 55 14.14 10.67 10.11
N ALA A 56 14.34 11.90 10.60
CA ALA A 56 15.65 12.36 11.04
C ALA A 56 16.21 11.42 12.14
N ASP A 57 15.37 11.04 13.09
CA ASP A 57 15.72 10.08 14.14
C ASP A 57 15.97 8.67 13.59
N LEU A 58 14.99 8.10 12.86
CA LEU A 58 15.04 6.72 12.39
C LEU A 58 16.14 6.48 11.34
N THR A 59 16.50 7.49 10.57
CA THR A 59 17.49 7.40 9.50
C THR A 59 18.85 7.98 9.88
N ARG A 60 18.98 8.54 11.10
CA ARG A 60 20.18 9.25 11.59
C ARG A 60 20.55 10.43 10.68
N GLY A 61 19.55 11.23 10.32
CA GLY A 61 19.69 12.43 9.50
C GLY A 61 19.92 12.18 8.00
N ARG A 62 19.92 10.93 7.53
CA ARG A 62 20.09 10.63 6.09
C ARG A 62 18.92 11.13 5.25
N VAL A 63 17.70 11.16 5.81
CA VAL A 63 16.51 11.68 5.14
C VAL A 63 16.11 13.00 5.80
N ALA A 64 16.27 14.10 5.06
CA ALA A 64 15.97 15.44 5.54
C ALA A 64 14.61 15.94 5.05
N ALA A 65 14.04 16.92 5.76
CA ALA A 65 12.75 17.54 5.43
C ALA A 65 12.68 18.09 3.99
N SER A 66 13.80 18.57 3.46
CA SER A 66 13.93 19.16 2.12
C SER A 66 14.12 18.13 1.00
N MET A 67 14.26 16.84 1.31
CA MET A 67 14.37 15.79 0.30
C MET A 67 13.01 15.47 -0.31
N GLY A 68 13.02 15.07 -1.60
CA GLY A 68 11.83 14.66 -2.32
C GLY A 68 11.28 13.31 -1.84
N ALA A 69 9.96 13.23 -1.70
CA ALA A 69 9.25 12.06 -1.19
C ALA A 69 8.25 11.56 -2.24
N HIS A 70 8.39 10.32 -2.68
CA HIS A 70 7.50 9.69 -3.66
C HIS A 70 6.21 9.24 -2.99
N LEU A 71 5.29 10.18 -2.73
CA LEU A 71 3.98 9.89 -2.14
C LEU A 71 3.13 9.07 -3.11
N ASP A 72 3.36 7.75 -3.08
CA ASP A 72 2.68 6.73 -3.86
C ASP A 72 2.72 5.37 -3.13
N PRO A 73 1.58 4.71 -2.89
CA PRO A 73 0.24 5.17 -3.21
C PRO A 73 -0.16 6.38 -2.36
N ASP A 74 -0.90 7.32 -2.95
CA ASP A 74 -1.48 8.48 -2.27
C ASP A 74 -2.87 8.07 -1.77
N LEU A 75 -2.95 7.53 -0.55
CA LEU A 75 -4.16 6.87 -0.02
C LEU A 75 -4.97 7.74 0.93
N GLU A 76 -4.32 8.62 1.69
CA GLU A 76 -4.97 9.41 2.74
C GLU A 76 -4.88 10.90 2.43
N ARG A 77 -6.01 11.60 2.57
CA ARG A 77 -6.08 13.04 2.33
C ARG A 77 -5.10 13.79 3.23
N ASP A 78 -5.03 13.36 4.48
CA ASP A 78 -4.33 14.06 5.57
C ASP A 78 -2.85 13.67 5.70
N ASP A 79 -2.32 12.82 4.80
CA ASP A 79 -0.87 12.52 4.75
C ASP A 79 -0.05 13.75 4.35
N LEU A 80 -0.67 14.76 3.74
CA LEU A 80 -0.08 16.08 3.49
C LEU A 80 -0.58 17.10 4.50
N THR A 81 0.32 17.91 5.07
CA THR A 81 -0.02 18.98 6.02
C THR A 81 -1.03 19.97 5.44
N GLU A 82 -0.93 20.27 4.14
CA GLU A 82 -1.82 21.19 3.44
C GLU A 82 -2.30 20.63 2.09
N ARG A 83 -3.31 19.75 2.13
CA ARG A 83 -4.00 19.32 0.90
C ARG A 83 -5.16 20.24 0.55
N THR A 84 -4.91 21.15 -0.40
CA THR A 84 -5.87 22.20 -0.81
C THR A 84 -6.82 21.81 -1.95
N ASP A 85 -6.63 20.66 -2.60
CA ASP A 85 -7.49 20.25 -3.72
C ASP A 85 -8.77 19.56 -3.20
N PRO A 86 -9.97 20.14 -3.41
CA PRO A 86 -11.23 19.56 -2.93
C PRO A 86 -11.62 18.31 -3.75
N HIS A 87 -11.09 18.13 -4.95
CA HIS A 87 -11.39 17.02 -5.84
C HIS A 87 -10.34 15.90 -5.78
N TRP A 88 -9.38 16.00 -4.85
CA TRP A 88 -8.44 14.91 -4.61
C TRP A 88 -9.17 13.60 -4.29
N GLN A 89 -8.64 12.52 -4.85
CA GLN A 89 -9.06 11.16 -4.58
C GLN A 89 -7.82 10.27 -4.48
N PRO A 90 -7.91 9.12 -3.79
CA PRO A 90 -6.80 8.19 -3.70
C PRO A 90 -6.30 7.75 -5.08
N THR A 91 -4.98 7.69 -5.24
CA THR A 91 -4.33 7.24 -6.47
C THR A 91 -3.11 6.37 -6.23
N PHE A 92 -2.78 5.60 -7.27
CA PHE A 92 -1.64 4.71 -7.26
C PHE A 92 -0.96 4.72 -8.63
N GLY A 93 0.34 4.99 -8.67
CA GLY A 93 1.16 5.02 -9.86
C GLY A 93 1.97 3.74 -10.07
N GLN A 94 2.16 3.34 -11.32
CA GLN A 94 3.09 2.27 -11.65
C GLN A 94 3.78 2.53 -12.97
N GLN A 95 5.03 2.06 -13.08
CA GLN A 95 5.83 2.26 -14.29
C GLN A 95 6.74 1.06 -14.63
N GLY A 96 7.28 1.07 -15.85
CA GLY A 96 8.32 0.16 -16.32
C GLY A 96 7.94 -1.32 -16.22
N ALA A 97 8.90 -2.15 -15.79
CA ALA A 97 8.76 -3.61 -15.74
C ALA A 97 7.65 -4.08 -14.79
N ALA A 98 7.44 -3.39 -13.66
CA ALA A 98 6.36 -3.73 -12.72
C ALA A 98 4.99 -3.49 -13.36
N LEU A 99 4.78 -2.37 -14.06
CA LEU A 99 3.57 -2.15 -14.84
C LEU A 99 3.41 -3.14 -15.98
N GLY A 100 4.50 -3.42 -16.71
CA GLY A 100 4.49 -4.41 -17.79
C GLY A 100 4.08 -5.80 -17.31
N HIS A 101 4.52 -6.21 -16.11
CA HIS A 101 4.08 -7.46 -15.48
C HIS A 101 2.59 -7.43 -15.19
N LEU A 102 2.07 -6.37 -14.57
CA LEU A 102 0.62 -6.24 -14.30
C LEU A 102 -0.20 -6.39 -15.59
N PHE A 103 0.17 -5.69 -16.67
CA PHE A 103 -0.53 -5.81 -17.95
C PHE A 103 -0.41 -7.21 -18.56
N LYS A 104 0.75 -7.86 -18.44
CA LYS A 104 0.92 -9.25 -18.87
C LYS A 104 0.06 -10.22 -18.07
N GLN A 105 -0.17 -9.95 -16.79
CA GLN A 105 -1.11 -10.69 -15.95
C GLN A 105 -2.58 -10.33 -16.24
N GLY A 106 -2.84 -9.39 -17.14
CA GLY A 106 -4.20 -9.02 -17.55
C GLY A 106 -4.99 -8.36 -16.43
N ILE A 107 -4.37 -7.42 -15.69
CA ILE A 107 -5.12 -6.59 -14.73
C ILE A 107 -6.22 -5.78 -15.44
N SER A 108 -7.31 -5.53 -14.72
CA SER A 108 -8.53 -4.93 -15.24
C SER A 108 -9.30 -4.18 -14.14
N PRO A 109 -10.24 -3.29 -14.52
CA PRO A 109 -11.19 -2.72 -13.57
C PRO A 109 -11.85 -3.80 -12.69
N GLY A 110 -11.92 -3.55 -11.39
CA GLY A 110 -12.42 -4.47 -10.38
C GLY A 110 -11.31 -5.23 -9.63
N ASP A 111 -10.11 -5.36 -10.21
CA ASP A 111 -8.99 -6.02 -9.54
C ASP A 111 -8.51 -5.24 -8.31
N LEU A 112 -8.01 -5.95 -7.30
CA LEU A 112 -7.72 -5.40 -5.98
C LEU A 112 -6.22 -5.50 -5.67
N PHE A 113 -5.60 -4.36 -5.40
CA PHE A 113 -4.31 -4.30 -4.74
C PHE A 113 -4.48 -4.36 -3.22
N LEU A 114 -3.67 -5.17 -2.56
CA LEU A 114 -3.36 -5.07 -1.15
C LEU A 114 -1.89 -4.67 -1.02
N PHE A 115 -1.65 -3.49 -0.46
CA PHE A 115 -0.30 -2.98 -0.26
C PHE A 115 0.31 -3.55 1.00
N TYR A 116 1.56 -3.97 0.91
CA TYR A 116 2.33 -4.44 2.03
C TYR A 116 3.71 -3.78 2.07
N GLY A 117 4.26 -3.65 3.27
CA GLY A 117 5.58 -3.04 3.48
C GLY A 117 6.37 -3.78 4.54
N TRP A 118 7.65 -3.45 4.67
CA TRP A 118 8.48 -3.91 5.77
C TRP A 118 8.29 -3.00 6.98
N PHE A 119 7.75 -3.53 8.08
CA PHE A 119 7.46 -2.77 9.29
C PHE A 119 8.24 -3.27 10.50
N ARG A 120 8.56 -2.35 11.41
CA ARG A 120 9.16 -2.64 12.70
C ARG A 120 8.70 -1.62 13.75
N GLU A 121 8.49 -2.08 14.98
CA GLU A 121 8.03 -1.20 16.07
C GLU A 121 9.09 -0.18 16.45
N ILE A 122 8.61 1.04 16.71
CA ILE A 122 9.43 2.12 17.25
C ILE A 122 9.01 2.44 18.68
N GLU A 123 9.91 3.10 19.40
CA GLU A 123 9.68 3.62 20.74
C GLU A 123 10.29 5.01 20.86
N THR A 124 9.68 5.83 21.72
CA THR A 124 10.22 7.14 22.08
C THR A 124 11.30 6.97 23.15
N THR A 125 12.37 7.74 23.03
CA THR A 125 13.44 7.82 24.03
C THR A 125 13.75 9.28 24.34
N HIS A 126 14.63 9.53 25.32
CA HIS A 126 15.14 10.87 25.62
C HIS A 126 15.81 11.56 24.41
N SER A 127 16.31 10.78 23.44
CA SER A 127 16.99 11.28 22.25
C SER A 127 16.15 11.19 20.98
N GLY A 128 14.82 11.10 21.10
CA GLY A 128 13.91 10.94 19.96
C GLY A 128 13.48 9.50 19.69
N TRP A 129 13.01 9.25 18.48
CA TRP A 129 12.47 7.96 18.04
C TRP A 129 13.56 6.94 17.71
N ARG A 130 13.30 5.67 17.98
CA ARG A 130 14.16 4.58 17.48
C ARG A 130 13.36 3.32 17.23
N PHE A 131 13.88 2.45 16.36
CA PHE A 131 13.40 1.08 16.28
C PHE A 131 13.69 0.33 17.58
N ARG A 132 12.67 -0.32 18.13
CA ARG A 132 12.79 -1.15 19.32
C ARG A 132 13.71 -2.34 19.02
N LYS A 133 14.72 -2.54 19.85
CA LYS A 133 15.76 -3.56 19.62
C LYS A 133 15.19 -4.98 19.50
N SER A 134 14.22 -5.33 20.33
CA SER A 134 13.55 -6.63 20.34
C SER A 134 12.43 -6.77 19.30
N ALA A 135 12.07 -5.70 18.58
CA ALA A 135 10.98 -5.77 17.62
C ALA A 135 11.40 -6.52 16.37
N GLU A 136 10.53 -7.43 15.94
CA GLU A 136 10.68 -8.25 14.73
C GLU A 136 10.43 -7.44 13.45
N ASP A 137 11.07 -7.87 12.37
CA ASP A 137 10.84 -7.38 11.02
C ASP A 137 9.66 -8.11 10.39
N ARG A 138 8.59 -7.38 10.06
CA ARG A 138 7.34 -7.97 9.55
C ARG A 138 6.98 -7.40 8.19
N HIS A 139 6.50 -8.24 7.28
CA HIS A 139 5.69 -7.81 6.16
C HIS A 139 4.24 -7.71 6.61
N ILE A 140 3.64 -6.53 6.49
CA ILE A 140 2.26 -6.26 6.96
C ILE A 140 1.47 -5.58 5.85
N LEU A 141 0.25 -6.04 5.61
CA LEU A 141 -0.75 -5.38 4.77
C LEU A 141 -1.20 -4.07 5.45
N PHE A 142 -0.97 -2.93 4.80
CA PHE A 142 -1.28 -1.62 5.37
C PHE A 142 -2.40 -0.86 4.65
N GLY A 143 -2.71 -1.21 3.40
CA GLY A 143 -3.74 -0.52 2.63
C GLY A 143 -4.21 -1.31 1.42
N TRP A 144 -5.21 -0.76 0.73
CA TRP A 144 -5.83 -1.38 -0.43
C TRP A 144 -6.14 -0.36 -1.53
N PHE A 145 -6.30 -0.87 -2.74
CA PHE A 145 -6.73 -0.08 -3.90
C PHE A 145 -7.44 -0.97 -4.92
N GLN A 146 -8.73 -0.77 -5.16
CA GLN A 146 -9.45 -1.40 -6.26
C GLN A 146 -9.32 -0.56 -7.53
N ILE A 147 -9.01 -1.20 -8.65
CA ILE A 147 -8.91 -0.52 -9.94
C ILE A 147 -10.31 -0.14 -10.43
N ASP A 148 -10.55 1.12 -10.76
CA ASP A 148 -11.69 1.54 -11.60
C ASP A 148 -11.21 1.76 -13.04
N ARG A 149 -10.16 2.55 -13.19
CA ARG A 149 -9.54 2.88 -14.48
C ARG A 149 -8.11 3.38 -14.25
N TRP A 150 -7.39 3.66 -15.33
CA TRP A 150 -6.07 4.30 -15.25
C TRP A 150 -5.87 5.32 -16.36
N LEU A 151 -4.98 6.26 -16.09
CA LEU A 151 -4.51 7.26 -17.05
C LEU A 151 -3.13 6.87 -17.54
N ASP A 152 -2.91 6.88 -18.86
CA ASP A 152 -1.57 6.77 -19.44
C ASP A 152 -0.85 8.12 -19.26
N MET A 153 0.17 8.13 -18.41
CA MET A 153 0.91 9.35 -18.04
C MET A 153 1.87 9.81 -19.14
N SER A 154 2.08 9.03 -20.20
CA SER A 154 2.80 9.48 -21.39
C SER A 154 1.88 10.16 -22.41
N ARG A 155 0.58 9.83 -22.39
CA ARG A 155 -0.39 10.29 -23.41
C ARG A 155 -1.40 11.31 -22.90
N THR A 156 -1.69 11.30 -21.60
CA THR A 156 -2.71 12.18 -21.01
C THR A 156 -2.16 13.59 -20.83
N GLN A 157 -2.63 14.53 -21.67
CA GLN A 157 -2.20 15.95 -21.66
C GLN A 157 -3.01 16.80 -20.66
N ASN A 158 -4.34 16.66 -20.65
CA ASN A 158 -5.24 17.49 -19.83
C ASN A 158 -5.49 16.86 -18.45
N ARG A 159 -4.51 16.95 -17.56
CA ARG A 159 -4.61 16.48 -16.18
C ARG A 159 -5.24 17.55 -15.29
N ASN A 160 -6.06 17.13 -14.34
CA ASN A 160 -6.49 18.03 -13.28
C ASN A 160 -5.31 18.33 -12.31
N ARG A 161 -5.50 19.29 -11.40
CA ARG A 161 -4.43 19.81 -10.55
C ARG A 161 -3.76 18.73 -9.70
N TRP A 162 -4.53 17.87 -9.03
CA TRP A 162 -3.96 16.82 -8.20
C TRP A 162 -3.27 15.73 -9.02
N GLN A 163 -3.77 15.37 -10.21
CA GLN A 163 -3.11 14.43 -11.13
C GLN A 163 -1.78 14.99 -11.66
N ALA A 164 -1.75 16.29 -11.98
CA ALA A 164 -0.57 16.98 -12.44
C ALA A 164 0.51 17.12 -11.35
N ARG A 165 0.14 17.03 -10.07
CA ARG A 165 1.04 17.05 -8.91
C ARG A 165 1.41 15.65 -8.41
N HIS A 166 0.98 14.58 -9.06
CA HIS A 166 1.34 13.22 -8.65
C HIS A 166 2.81 12.93 -8.99
N PRO A 167 3.61 12.21 -8.18
CA PRO A 167 5.03 11.93 -8.49
C PRO A 167 5.26 11.36 -9.90
N HIS A 168 4.33 10.53 -10.40
CA HIS A 168 4.36 9.98 -11.77
C HIS A 168 4.16 10.99 -12.91
N ALA A 169 3.83 12.25 -12.60
CA ALA A 169 3.75 13.36 -13.55
C ALA A 169 5.04 14.20 -13.63
N HIS A 170 6.02 13.94 -12.76
CA HIS A 170 7.26 14.70 -12.64
C HIS A 170 8.48 13.82 -12.89
N GLY A 171 9.59 14.46 -13.29
CA GLY A 171 10.86 13.78 -13.54
C GLY A 171 10.87 12.89 -14.78
N THR A 172 11.96 12.15 -14.94
CA THR A 172 12.06 11.11 -15.97
C THR A 172 11.48 9.81 -15.42
N ARG A 173 10.38 9.34 -16.02
CA ARG A 173 9.70 8.09 -15.63
C ARG A 173 9.88 7.02 -16.70
N ALA A 174 10.01 5.77 -16.27
CA ALA A 174 10.12 4.63 -17.16
C ALA A 174 8.80 4.39 -17.90
N ASN A 175 8.86 4.01 -19.17
CA ASN A 175 7.69 3.59 -19.92
C ASN A 175 7.49 2.07 -19.84
N PRO A 176 6.24 1.57 -19.83
CA PRO A 176 4.99 2.33 -19.72
C PRO A 176 4.84 2.99 -18.33
N ASN A 177 4.04 4.06 -18.20
CA ASN A 177 3.77 4.78 -16.95
C ASN A 177 2.28 5.11 -16.83
N VAL A 178 1.62 4.69 -15.76
CA VAL A 178 0.19 4.96 -15.53
C VAL A 178 -0.11 5.45 -14.12
N LEU A 179 -1.25 6.13 -14.00
CA LEU A 179 -1.89 6.50 -12.74
C LEU A 179 -3.23 5.79 -12.63
N PHE A 180 -3.34 4.82 -11.72
CA PHE A 180 -4.58 4.14 -11.38
C PHE A 180 -5.49 5.03 -10.54
N LEU A 181 -6.79 4.90 -10.80
CA LEU A 181 -7.88 5.60 -10.13
C LEU A 181 -8.81 4.58 -9.49
N ALA A 182 -9.21 4.82 -8.24
CA ALA A 182 -10.09 3.93 -7.50
C ALA A 182 -11.57 4.31 -7.67
N PRO A 183 -12.50 3.35 -7.55
CA PRO A 183 -13.92 3.65 -7.48
C PRO A 183 -14.24 4.30 -6.12
N LYS A 184 -15.40 4.97 -6.01
CA LYS A 184 -15.84 5.57 -4.72
C LYS A 184 -16.02 4.53 -3.61
N ARG A 185 -16.47 3.32 -3.95
CA ARG A 185 -16.73 2.24 -2.98
C ARG A 185 -16.11 0.94 -3.49
N LEU A 186 -15.52 0.18 -2.56
CA LEU A 186 -14.97 -1.14 -2.81
C LEU A 186 -16.10 -2.12 -3.13
N ARG A 187 -15.89 -2.94 -4.15
CA ARG A 187 -16.75 -4.08 -4.50
C ARG A 187 -16.02 -5.40 -4.29
N LEU A 188 -16.64 -6.34 -3.58
CA LEU A 188 -16.13 -7.69 -3.37
C LEU A 188 -17.20 -8.69 -3.82
N GLY A 189 -16.84 -9.70 -4.62
CA GLY A 189 -17.82 -10.65 -5.16
C GLY A 189 -18.94 -10.02 -6.00
N GLY A 190 -18.70 -8.84 -6.59
CA GLY A 190 -19.71 -8.06 -7.31
C GLY A 190 -20.56 -7.14 -6.43
N GLU A 191 -20.56 -7.35 -5.11
CA GLU A 191 -21.36 -6.59 -4.15
C GLU A 191 -20.64 -5.34 -3.66
N ARG A 192 -21.39 -4.24 -3.46
CA ARG A 192 -20.87 -2.99 -2.94
C ARG A 192 -20.71 -3.09 -1.42
N THR A 193 -19.51 -2.80 -0.93
CA THR A 193 -19.23 -2.74 0.52
C THR A 193 -19.41 -1.33 1.08
N ARG A 194 -19.32 -1.18 2.41
CA ARG A 194 -19.27 0.12 3.08
C ARG A 194 -17.94 0.86 2.91
N PHE A 195 -16.88 0.16 2.48
CA PHE A 195 -15.52 0.68 2.43
C PHE A 195 -15.27 1.52 1.17
N PRO A 196 -14.39 2.53 1.22
CA PRO A 196 -13.95 3.24 0.02
C PRO A 196 -13.16 2.30 -0.89
N GLY A 197 -13.10 2.62 -2.20
CA GLY A 197 -12.37 1.78 -3.17
C GLY A 197 -10.86 1.73 -2.93
N ALA A 198 -10.32 2.66 -2.15
CA ALA A 198 -8.93 2.68 -1.71
C ALA A 198 -8.83 3.32 -0.32
N GLY A 199 -7.80 2.95 0.43
CA GLY A 199 -7.54 3.48 1.77
C GLY A 199 -6.50 2.67 2.54
N SER A 200 -6.25 3.07 3.79
CA SER A 200 -5.38 2.35 4.72
C SER A 200 -6.18 1.65 5.81
N PHE A 201 -5.63 0.56 6.33
CA PHE A 201 -6.16 -0.09 7.53
C PHE A 201 -5.75 0.73 8.77
N SER A 202 -6.68 0.98 9.68
CA SER A 202 -6.44 1.83 10.86
C SER A 202 -5.82 1.08 12.05
N GLY A 203 -5.43 -0.19 11.87
CA GLY A 203 -4.85 -1.03 12.91
C GLY A 203 -4.29 -2.34 12.35
N ILE A 204 -3.55 -3.06 13.20
CA ILE A 204 -2.91 -4.33 12.85
C ILE A 204 -3.72 -5.47 13.48
N THR A 205 -4.16 -6.39 12.64
CA THR A 205 -4.79 -7.66 12.99
C THR A 205 -3.88 -8.81 12.52
N PRO A 206 -3.99 -10.00 13.12
CA PRO A 206 -3.20 -11.16 12.69
C PRO A 206 -3.33 -11.46 11.19
N GLY A 207 -4.51 -11.26 10.60
CA GLY A 207 -4.78 -11.51 9.18
C GLY A 207 -4.06 -10.55 8.21
N GLN A 208 -3.46 -9.47 8.71
CA GLN A 208 -2.66 -8.53 7.92
C GLN A 208 -1.16 -8.82 7.97
N VAL A 209 -0.69 -9.60 8.95
CA VAL A 209 0.74 -9.93 9.09
C VAL A 209 1.04 -11.11 8.17
N LEU A 210 1.86 -10.87 7.16
CA LEU A 210 2.26 -11.89 6.21
C LEU A 210 3.40 -12.74 6.74
N THR A 211 4.34 -12.14 7.48
CA THR A 211 5.51 -12.84 8.03
C THR A 211 5.10 -13.86 9.08
N GLU A 212 5.65 -15.08 9.01
CA GLU A 212 5.38 -16.10 10.01
C GLU A 212 5.97 -15.72 11.38
N PRO A 213 5.30 -16.03 12.51
CA PRO A 213 5.82 -15.73 13.84
C PRO A 213 7.22 -16.32 14.07
N GLY A 214 8.18 -15.48 14.48
CA GLY A 214 9.58 -15.88 14.70
C GLY A 214 10.37 -16.22 13.42
N GLY A 215 9.77 -16.08 12.24
CA GLY A 215 10.42 -16.32 10.95
C GLY A 215 11.22 -15.13 10.44
N ALA A 216 11.95 -15.33 9.34
CA ALA A 216 12.54 -14.21 8.63
C ALA A 216 11.44 -13.42 7.91
N ARG A 217 11.67 -12.12 7.66
CA ARG A 217 10.72 -11.21 6.99
C ARG A 217 10.08 -11.78 5.70
N GLY A 218 10.87 -12.53 4.92
CA GLY A 218 10.43 -13.15 3.65
C GLY A 218 9.77 -14.52 3.80
N ASP A 219 9.76 -15.10 4.99
CA ASP A 219 9.04 -16.33 5.28
C ASP A 219 7.62 -15.96 5.71
N TRP A 220 6.65 -16.28 4.86
CA TRP A 220 5.26 -15.89 5.04
C TRP A 220 4.43 -17.06 5.54
N LEU A 221 3.43 -16.75 6.38
CA LEU A 221 2.33 -17.63 6.73
C LEU A 221 1.04 -17.04 6.18
N LEU A 222 0.48 -17.69 5.17
CA LEU A 222 -0.74 -17.28 4.49
C LEU A 222 -1.90 -18.22 4.88
N PRO A 223 -3.17 -17.80 4.70
CA PRO A 223 -4.30 -18.71 4.79
C PRO A 223 -4.11 -19.97 3.93
N SER A 224 -4.54 -21.14 4.40
CA SER A 224 -4.29 -22.42 3.72
C SER A 224 -4.75 -22.45 2.26
N TRP A 225 -5.81 -21.71 1.93
CA TRP A 225 -6.35 -21.65 0.58
C TRP A 225 -5.39 -21.02 -0.44
N PHE A 226 -4.36 -20.26 -0.02
CA PHE A 226 -3.33 -19.75 -0.94
C PHE A 226 -2.48 -20.85 -1.58
N HIS A 227 -2.43 -22.05 -1.00
CA HIS A 227 -1.59 -23.12 -1.51
C HIS A 227 -2.02 -23.51 -2.93
N PRO A 228 -1.08 -23.63 -3.89
CA PRO A 228 -1.42 -23.81 -5.31
C PRO A 228 -1.78 -25.24 -5.70
N GLU A 229 -1.68 -26.20 -4.79
CA GLU A 229 -2.01 -27.59 -5.07
C GLU A 229 -3.48 -27.73 -5.49
N GLY A 230 -3.71 -28.35 -6.65
CA GLY A 230 -5.04 -28.52 -7.24
C GLY A 230 -5.63 -27.25 -7.85
N ARG A 231 -4.87 -26.15 -7.96
CA ARG A 231 -5.32 -24.86 -8.50
C ARG A 231 -4.88 -24.67 -9.95
N ALA A 232 -5.67 -23.95 -10.74
CA ALA A 232 -5.36 -23.66 -12.15
C ALA A 232 -4.38 -22.48 -12.35
N SER A 233 -4.12 -21.69 -11.30
CA SER A 233 -3.08 -20.67 -11.27
C SER A 233 -2.33 -20.72 -9.95
N VAL A 234 -1.26 -19.92 -9.85
CA VAL A 234 -0.43 -19.74 -8.66
C VAL A 234 -0.04 -18.28 -8.57
N LEU A 235 0.21 -17.79 -7.35
CA LEU A 235 0.72 -16.44 -7.13
C LEU A 235 1.94 -16.19 -8.01
N SER A 236 1.90 -15.14 -8.84
CA SER A 236 2.94 -14.88 -9.83
C SER A 236 4.34 -14.80 -9.17
N TYR A 237 5.37 -15.30 -9.85
CA TYR A 237 6.74 -15.50 -9.35
C TYR A 237 6.93 -16.60 -8.28
N HIS A 238 5.86 -17.28 -7.86
CA HIS A 238 5.90 -18.32 -6.83
C HIS A 238 5.49 -19.70 -7.35
N ALA A 239 5.71 -19.98 -8.64
CA ALA A 239 5.35 -21.27 -9.24
C ALA A 239 6.20 -22.46 -8.76
N ASP A 240 7.38 -22.23 -8.19
CA ASP A 240 8.23 -23.29 -7.65
C ASP A 240 7.59 -23.93 -6.39
N PRO A 241 7.18 -25.20 -6.43
CA PRO A 241 6.53 -25.87 -5.31
C PRO A 241 7.39 -25.92 -4.04
N LYS A 242 8.72 -25.88 -4.17
CA LYS A 242 9.64 -25.91 -3.01
C LYS A 242 9.52 -24.68 -2.10
N ARG A 243 8.86 -23.62 -2.59
CA ARG A 243 8.57 -22.41 -1.80
C ARG A 243 7.35 -22.57 -0.91
N TRP A 244 6.52 -23.57 -1.17
CA TRP A 244 5.27 -23.80 -0.47
C TRP A 244 5.39 -24.99 0.47
N ARG A 245 4.86 -24.83 1.68
CA ARG A 245 4.72 -25.92 2.65
C ARG A 245 3.38 -25.80 3.35
N GLN A 246 2.63 -26.89 3.44
CA GLN A 246 1.44 -26.92 4.27
C GLN A 246 1.82 -26.85 5.75
N ALA A 247 0.99 -26.20 6.56
CA ALA A 247 1.11 -26.14 8.01
C ALA A 247 -0.27 -26.21 8.66
N PRO A 248 -0.40 -26.68 9.92
CA PRO A 248 -1.70 -26.70 10.62
C PRO A 248 -2.39 -25.33 10.67
N GLU A 249 -1.59 -24.27 10.82
CA GLU A 249 -2.03 -22.88 10.93
C GLU A 249 -2.28 -22.18 9.58
N GLY A 250 -1.94 -22.79 8.44
CA GLY A 250 -2.02 -22.13 7.14
C GLY A 250 -1.15 -22.78 6.05
N THR A 251 -0.64 -21.96 5.13
CA THR A 251 0.42 -22.35 4.21
C THR A 251 1.61 -21.43 4.33
N ARG A 252 2.80 -22.02 4.48
CA ARG A 252 4.05 -21.29 4.49
C ARG A 252 4.52 -21.04 3.07
N LEU A 253 4.89 -19.79 2.79
CA LEU A 253 5.45 -19.35 1.53
C LEU A 253 6.81 -18.69 1.75
N ARG A 254 7.86 -19.17 1.09
CA ARG A 254 9.12 -18.42 0.98
C ARG A 254 9.03 -17.41 -0.16
N ASN A 255 8.83 -16.14 0.20
CA ASN A 255 8.70 -15.04 -0.75
C ASN A 255 9.97 -14.84 -1.60
N VAL A 256 9.82 -14.33 -2.81
CA VAL A 256 10.94 -13.92 -3.64
C VAL A 256 11.52 -12.59 -3.16
N ASN A 257 12.86 -12.47 -3.17
CA ASN A 257 13.55 -11.25 -2.75
C ASN A 257 13.36 -10.08 -3.72
N ARG A 258 13.15 -10.38 -5.01
CA ARG A 258 12.97 -9.41 -6.09
C ARG A 258 11.58 -9.59 -6.70
N GLY A 259 10.76 -8.55 -6.55
CA GLY A 259 9.39 -8.50 -7.06
C GLY A 259 8.63 -7.42 -6.31
N GLN A 260 7.90 -6.60 -7.06
CA GLN A 260 7.06 -5.54 -6.49
C GLN A 260 5.59 -5.93 -6.49
N GLU A 261 5.13 -6.64 -7.53
CA GLU A 261 3.72 -6.98 -7.73
C GLU A 261 3.56 -8.50 -7.86
N PHE A 262 2.73 -9.11 -6.99
CA PHE A 262 2.38 -10.52 -7.07
C PHE A 262 0.90 -10.70 -7.33
N VAL A 263 0.56 -11.30 -8.48
CA VAL A 263 -0.82 -11.42 -8.95
C VAL A 263 -1.34 -12.83 -8.72
N LEU A 264 -2.56 -12.95 -8.21
CA LEU A 264 -3.32 -14.18 -8.03
C LEU A 264 -4.70 -14.03 -8.69
N ASP A 265 -5.09 -15.01 -9.49
CA ASP A 265 -6.43 -15.04 -10.09
C ASP A 265 -7.42 -15.68 -9.13
N LEU A 266 -8.32 -14.89 -8.54
CA LEU A 266 -9.25 -15.38 -7.52
C LEU A 266 -10.36 -16.26 -8.07
N ASP A 267 -10.54 -16.32 -9.39
CA ASP A 267 -11.50 -17.24 -10.00
C ASP A 267 -11.10 -18.71 -9.77
N HIS A 268 -9.82 -18.97 -9.49
CA HIS A 268 -9.30 -20.29 -9.10
C HIS A 268 -9.27 -20.50 -7.58
N TYR A 269 -9.61 -19.47 -6.79
CA TYR A 269 -9.49 -19.42 -5.33
C TYR A 269 -10.74 -18.81 -4.69
N PRO A 270 -11.91 -19.47 -4.76
CA PRO A 270 -13.17 -18.92 -4.26
C PRO A 270 -13.15 -18.57 -2.77
N GLU A 271 -12.32 -19.26 -1.97
CA GLU A 271 -12.15 -18.99 -0.53
C GLU A 271 -11.60 -17.60 -0.23
N ALA A 272 -10.96 -16.95 -1.21
CA ALA A 272 -10.45 -15.60 -1.08
C ALA A 272 -11.56 -14.58 -0.82
N HIS A 273 -12.80 -14.84 -1.27
CA HIS A 273 -13.92 -13.92 -1.03
C HIS A 273 -14.20 -13.76 0.46
N ASP A 274 -14.39 -14.88 1.18
CA ASP A 274 -14.64 -14.87 2.62
C ASP A 274 -13.47 -14.25 3.39
N TRP A 275 -12.24 -14.57 2.99
CA TRP A 275 -11.05 -13.98 3.60
C TRP A 275 -11.00 -12.46 3.41
N LEU A 276 -11.29 -11.94 2.22
CA LEU A 276 -11.35 -10.49 1.98
C LEU A 276 -12.45 -9.85 2.84
N HIS A 277 -13.64 -10.46 2.91
CA HIS A 277 -14.71 -9.95 3.78
C HIS A 277 -14.29 -9.88 5.26
N GLN A 278 -13.58 -10.90 5.75
CA GLN A 278 -13.04 -10.92 7.11
C GLN A 278 -11.94 -9.87 7.31
N LEU A 279 -11.01 -9.74 6.36
CA LEU A 279 -9.92 -8.76 6.39
C LEU A 279 -10.48 -7.34 6.53
N PHE A 280 -11.49 -7.00 5.73
CA PHE A 280 -12.12 -5.67 5.78
C PHE A 280 -13.03 -5.49 7.00
N THR A 281 -13.67 -6.54 7.52
CA THR A 281 -14.55 -6.42 8.68
C THR A 281 -13.77 -6.33 10.00
N ALA A 282 -12.68 -7.08 10.12
CA ALA A 282 -11.81 -7.08 11.29
C ALA A 282 -10.96 -5.79 11.37
N ALA A 283 -10.55 -5.27 10.22
CA ALA A 283 -9.89 -3.98 10.17
C ALA A 283 -10.92 -2.85 10.31
N LYS A 284 -10.71 -1.95 11.28
CA LYS A 284 -11.36 -0.64 11.21
C LYS A 284 -10.71 0.10 10.03
N ALA A 285 -11.54 0.59 9.10
CA ALA A 285 -11.07 1.47 8.05
C ALA A 285 -11.04 2.90 8.61
N THR A 286 -10.01 3.67 8.27
CA THR A 286 -10.07 5.12 8.47
C THR A 286 -11.21 5.64 7.57
N PRO A 287 -12.22 6.33 8.12
CA PRO A 287 -13.25 6.91 7.28
C PRO A 287 -12.59 7.92 6.33
N ALA A 288 -12.73 7.70 5.02
CA ALA A 288 -12.46 8.75 4.05
C ALA A 288 -13.35 9.94 4.44
N HIS A 289 -12.76 11.13 4.61
CA HIS A 289 -13.51 12.35 4.87
C HIS A 289 -14.48 12.59 3.71
N ASP A 290 -15.73 12.16 3.87
CA ASP A 290 -16.84 12.52 3.00
C ASP A 290 -17.07 14.03 3.19
N SER A 291 -16.55 14.83 2.26
CA SER A 291 -16.82 16.27 2.19
C SER A 291 -18.24 16.49 1.63
N GLU A 292 -19.25 16.07 2.37
CA GLU A 292 -20.62 16.57 2.25
C GLU A 292 -20.90 17.46 3.46
N LYS A 293 -20.30 18.65 3.47
CA LYS A 293 -20.93 19.78 4.14
C LYS A 293 -21.93 20.37 3.16
N SER A 294 -23.17 19.91 3.26
CA SER A 294 -24.35 20.58 2.72
C SER A 294 -24.33 22.04 3.19
N ILE A 295 -24.10 22.95 2.24
CA ILE A 295 -24.29 24.39 2.44
C ILE A 295 -25.82 24.60 2.47
N PRO A 296 -26.41 25.08 3.57
CA PRO A 296 -27.81 25.48 3.53
C PRO A 296 -27.91 26.76 2.70
N PHE A 297 -28.70 26.70 1.63
CA PHE A 297 -29.22 27.90 1.00
C PHE A 297 -30.10 28.64 2.01
N PRO A 298 -29.89 29.94 2.28
CA PRO A 298 -30.91 30.73 2.92
C PRO A 298 -32.03 30.96 1.91
N CYS A 299 -33.22 30.45 2.24
CA CYS A 299 -34.46 31.01 1.74
C CYS A 299 -34.87 32.16 2.67
N GLU A 300 -35.47 33.17 2.05
CA GLU A 300 -35.91 34.49 2.54
C GLU A 300 -34.83 35.58 2.63
#